data_AF-A0A8T4ZRF0-F1
#
_entry.id   AF-A0A8T4ZRF0-F1
#
_cell.length_a   1.000
_cell.length_b   1.000
_cell.length_c   1.000
_cell.angle_alpha   90.00
_cell.angle_beta   90.00
_cell.angle_gamma   90.00
#
_symmetry.space_group_name_H-M   'P 1'
#
loop_
_entity.id
_entity.type
_entity.pdbx_description
1 polymer ?
#
loop_
_entity_poly.entity_id
_entity_poly.type
_entity_poly.pdbx_seq_one_letter_code
_entity_poly.pdbx_strand_id
1 'polypeptide(L)'
;MEPLNVIYWIKVALGIFTACICLLLGVNNIFTGIMMSLLIYLLSDRILKQIFAAKVDKPSTITKTGVGTYIITWILFWILLYTLISI
;
A
#
# COMPACT_ATOMS: atom_id res chain seq x y z
N MET A 1 -17.84 4.96 -11.64
CA MET A 1 -16.44 5.39 -11.41
C MET A 1 -15.54 4.52 -12.26
N GLU A 2 -14.49 5.09 -12.86
CA GLU A 2 -13.52 4.30 -13.61
C GLU A 2 -12.83 3.26 -12.70
N PRO A 3 -12.62 2.02 -13.19
CA PRO A 3 -12.02 0.94 -12.39
C PRO A 3 -10.62 1.31 -11.88
N LEU A 4 -9.89 2.15 -12.63
CA LEU A 4 -8.57 2.67 -12.25
C LEU A 4 -8.63 3.60 -11.03
N ASN A 5 -9.66 4.44 -10.91
CA ASN A 5 -9.83 5.32 -9.76
C ASN A 5 -10.14 4.53 -8.48
N VAL A 6 -10.92 3.45 -8.60
CA VAL A 6 -11.19 2.55 -7.46
C VAL A 6 -9.91 1.87 -6.99
N ILE A 7 -9.09 1.36 -7.92
CA ILE A 7 -7.78 0.76 -7.60
C ILE A 7 -6.86 1.78 -6.90
N TYR A 8 -6.87 3.05 -7.34
CA TYR A 8 -6.09 4.12 -6.72
C TYR A 8 -6.46 4.31 -5.24
N TRP A 9 -7.74 4.49 -4.94
CA TRP A 9 -8.20 4.67 -3.56
C TRP A 9 -7.94 3.44 -2.69
N ILE A 10 -8.06 2.23 -3.25
CA ILE A 10 -7.68 1.00 -2.53
C ILE A 10 -6.20 1.04 -2.16
N LYS A 11 -5.30 1.42 -3.08
CA LYS A 11 -3.86 1.51 -2.79
C LYS A 11 -3.52 2.57 -1.74
N VAL A 12 -4.24 3.69 -1.71
CA VAL A 12 -4.13 4.69 -0.63
C VAL A 12 -4.49 4.06 0.71
N ALA A 13 -5.67 3.46 0.81
CA ALA A 13 -6.12 2.80 2.03
C ALA A 13 -5.15 1.70 2.48
N LEU A 14 -4.59 0.96 1.53
CA LEU A 14 -3.60 -0.08 1.78
C LEU A 14 -2.29 0.48 2.32
N GLY A 15 -1.83 1.63 1.84
CA GLY A 15 -0.63 2.31 2.36
C GLY A 15 -0.80 2.73 3.83
N ILE A 16 -1.97 3.28 4.17
CA ILE A 16 -2.33 3.63 5.56
C ILE A 16 -2.37 2.37 6.42
N PHE A 17 -3.02 1.31 5.93
CA PHE A 17 -3.13 0.04 6.64
C PHE A 17 -1.76 -0.59 6.92
N THR A 18 -0.87 -0.60 5.92
CA THR A 18 0.52 -1.05 6.08
C THR A 18 1.26 -0.22 7.13
N ALA A 19 1.12 1.11 7.11
CA ALA A 19 1.77 1.98 8.10
C ALA A 19 1.29 1.66 9.53
N CYS A 20 -0.01 1.46 9.72
CA CYS A 20 -0.57 1.03 11.00
C CYS A 20 -0.01 -0.33 11.43
N ILE A 21 0.11 -1.31 10.53
CA ILE A 21 0.71 -2.62 10.84
C ILE A 21 2.16 -2.47 11.28
N CYS A 22 2.97 -1.70 10.54
CA CYS A 22 4.37 -1.46 10.91
C CYS A 22 4.48 -0.85 12.30
N LEU A 23 3.57 0.08 12.64
CA LEU A 23 3.54 0.69 13.96
C LEU A 23 3.09 -0.30 15.05
N LEU A 24 2.03 -1.08 14.80
CA LEU A 24 1.52 -2.07 15.75
C LEU A 24 2.54 -3.16 16.09
N LEU A 25 3.37 -3.51 15.11
CA LEU A 25 4.49 -4.45 15.26
C LEU A 25 5.74 -3.82 15.87
N GLY A 26 5.75 -2.51 16.17
CA GLY A 26 6.90 -1.81 16.71
C GLY A 26 8.10 -1.82 15.76
N VAL A 27 7.85 -1.74 14.45
CA VAL A 27 8.92 -1.74 13.45
C VAL A 27 9.67 -0.41 13.53
N ASN A 28 10.84 -0.45 14.16
CA ASN A 28 11.71 0.72 14.34
C ASN A 28 12.82 0.82 13.27
N ASN A 29 13.05 -0.26 12.52
CA ASN A 29 14.07 -0.33 11.47
C ASN A 29 13.48 -0.08 10.09
N ILE A 30 14.07 0.84 9.34
CA ILE A 30 13.61 1.18 7.99
C ILE A 30 13.66 -0.02 7.03
N PHE A 31 14.69 -0.85 7.12
CA PHE A 31 14.82 -2.06 6.30
C PHE A 31 13.68 -3.06 6.55
N THR A 32 13.34 -3.28 7.81
CA THR A 32 12.21 -4.15 8.20
C THR A 32 10.89 -3.56 7.72
N GLY A 33 10.70 -2.25 7.84
CA GLY A 33 9.50 -1.55 7.35
C GLY A 33 9.34 -1.67 5.83
N ILE A 34 10.41 -1.48 5.08
CA ILE A 34 10.42 -1.65 3.61
C ILE A 34 10.06 -3.10 3.25
N MET A 35 10.68 -4.10 3.90
CA MET A 35 10.40 -5.51 3.62
C MET A 35 8.93 -5.86 3.92
N MET A 36 8.39 -5.38 5.04
CA MET A 36 7.00 -5.60 5.43
C MET A 36 6.03 -4.95 4.43
N SER A 37 6.31 -3.70 4.06
CA SER A 37 5.52 -2.95 3.08
C SER A 37 5.53 -3.62 1.71
N LEU A 38 6.67 -4.15 1.29
CA LEU A 38 6.81 -4.84 0.02
C LEU A 38 6.05 -6.18 0.02
N LEU A 39 6.10 -6.94 1.11
CA LEU A 39 5.30 -8.17 1.29
C LEU A 39 3.79 -7.88 1.20
N ILE A 40 3.31 -6.87 1.94
CA ILE A 40 1.89 -6.49 1.94
C ILE A 40 1.46 -6.00 0.56
N TYR A 41 2.33 -5.23 -0.12
CA TYR A 41 2.08 -4.78 -1.48
C TYR A 41 1.94 -5.95 -2.46
N LEU A 42 2.88 -6.91 -2.44
CA LEU A 42 2.85 -8.06 -3.35
C LEU A 42 1.59 -8.93 -3.15
N LEU A 43 1.20 -9.16 -1.89
CA LEU A 43 -0.03 -9.89 -1.57
C LEU A 43 -1.26 -9.16 -2.10
N SER A 44 -1.34 -7.86 -1.83
CA SER A 44 -2.48 -7.04 -2.21
C SER A 44 -2.57 -6.84 -3.72
N ASP A 45 -1.44 -6.72 -4.40
CA ASP A 45 -1.36 -6.63 -5.85
C ASP A 45 -1.86 -7.91 -6.53
N ARG A 46 -1.56 -9.08 -5.97
CA ARG A 46 -2.12 -10.35 -6.47
C ARG A 46 -3.64 -10.42 -6.28
N ILE A 47 -4.15 -10.03 -5.12
CA ILE A 47 -5.59 -10.01 -4.82
C ILE A 47 -6.32 -9.03 -5.74
N LEU A 48 -5.79 -7.81 -5.88
CA LEU A 48 -6.33 -6.78 -6.78
C LEU A 48 -6.34 -7.25 -8.23
N LYS A 49 -5.27 -7.90 -8.68
CA LYS A 49 -5.22 -8.51 -10.01
C LYS A 49 -6.31 -9.54 -10.20
N GLN A 50 -6.58 -10.42 -9.24
CA GLN A 50 -7.65 -11.41 -9.36
C GLN A 50 -9.04 -10.76 -9.41
N ILE A 51 -9.30 -9.76 -8.58
CA ILE A 51 -10.61 -9.08 -8.50
C ILE A 51 -10.89 -8.24 -9.75
N PHE A 52 -9.88 -7.51 -10.24
CA PHE A 52 -10.05 -6.55 -11.34
C PHE A 52 -9.59 -7.10 -12.69
N ALA A 53 -9.02 -8.31 -12.79
CA ALA A 53 -8.59 -8.90 -14.07
C ALA A 53 -9.69 -8.94 -15.13
N ALA A 54 -10.94 -9.19 -14.74
CA ALA A 54 -12.08 -9.21 -15.66
C ALA A 54 -12.62 -7.81 -16.00
N LYS A 55 -12.13 -6.75 -15.34
CA LYS A 55 -12.62 -5.37 -15.44
C LYS A 55 -11.60 -4.38 -16.02
N VAL A 56 -10.40 -4.83 -16.38
CA VAL A 56 -9.36 -4.00 -17.02
C VAL A 56 -8.76 -4.71 -18.22
N ASP A 57 -8.39 -3.96 -19.27
CA ASP A 57 -7.81 -4.51 -20.50
C ASP A 57 -6.56 -5.36 -20.28
N LYS A 58 -5.71 -4.95 -19.32
CA LYS A 58 -4.45 -5.64 -19.01
C LYS A 58 -4.20 -5.67 -17.51
N PRO A 59 -3.93 -6.84 -16.92
CA PRO A 59 -3.63 -6.96 -15.49
C PRO A 59 -2.32 -6.24 -15.09
N SER A 60 -1.43 -5.98 -16.05
CA SER A 60 -0.20 -5.21 -15.83
C SER A 60 -0.47 -3.71 -15.56
N THR A 61 -1.62 -3.18 -15.99
CA THR A 61 -2.04 -1.80 -15.70
C THR A 61 -2.36 -1.63 -14.21
N ILE A 62 -2.89 -2.65 -13.54
CA ILE A 62 -3.21 -2.63 -12.10
C ILE A 62 -1.94 -2.42 -11.26
N THR A 63 -0.84 -3.09 -11.64
CA THR A 63 0.47 -2.93 -10.98
C THR A 63 1.02 -1.53 -11.14
N LYS A 64 1.01 -1.01 -12.37
CA LYS A 64 1.64 0.27 -12.72
C LYS A 64 0.85 1.46 -12.15
N THR A 65 -0.47 1.36 -12.14
CA THR A 65 -1.34 2.39 -11.59
C THR A 65 -1.26 2.41 -10.07
N GLY A 66 -0.90 3.57 -9.50
CA GLY A 66 -0.99 3.82 -8.06
C GLY A 66 0.08 3.16 -7.19
N VAL A 67 1.14 2.56 -7.75
CA VAL A 67 2.24 2.01 -6.91
C VAL A 67 2.98 3.12 -6.15
N GLY A 68 3.22 4.25 -6.81
CA GLY A 68 3.85 5.41 -6.18
C GLY A 68 2.98 5.96 -5.06
N THR A 69 1.65 6.00 -5.27
CA THR A 69 0.71 6.44 -4.25
C THR A 69 0.74 5.56 -3.01
N TYR A 70 0.75 4.24 -3.18
CA TYR A 70 0.93 3.31 -2.06
C TYR A 70 2.19 3.61 -1.25
N ILE A 71 3.35 3.75 -1.93
CA ILE A 71 4.64 3.99 -1.27
C ILE A 71 4.65 5.34 -0.55
N ILE A 72 4.17 6.40 -1.21
CA ILE A 72 4.11 7.75 -0.65
C ILE A 72 3.19 7.77 0.58
N THR A 73 1.99 7.22 0.46
CA THR A 73 1.03 7.17 1.58
C THR A 73 1.59 6.34 2.73
N TRP A 74 2.20 5.18 2.46
CA TRP A 74 2.83 4.35 3.48
C TRP A 74 3.94 5.11 4.23
N ILE A 75 4.92 5.68 3.53
CA ILE A 75 6.03 6.42 4.16
C ILE A 75 5.50 7.61 4.98
N LEU A 76 4.59 8.39 4.39
CA LEU A 76 4.03 9.58 5.03
C LEU A 76 3.29 9.21 6.32
N PHE A 77 2.39 8.23 6.28
CA PHE A 77 1.65 7.80 7.47
C PHE A 77 2.54 7.09 8.48
N TRP A 78 3.52 6.31 8.05
CA TRP A 78 4.41 5.60 8.96
C TRP A 78 5.26 6.59 9.76
N ILE A 79 5.83 7.60 9.10
CA ILE A 79 6.57 8.68 9.79
C ILE A 79 5.63 9.47 10.71
N LEU A 80 4.46 9.90 10.21
CA LEU A 80 3.49 10.67 11.01
C LEU A 80 3.08 9.95 12.29
N LEU A 81 2.67 8.69 12.17
CA LEU A 81 2.21 7.88 13.30
C LEU A 81 3.35 7.62 14.29
N TYR A 82 4.55 7.35 13.78
CA TYR A 82 5.72 7.14 14.63
C TYR A 82 6.10 8.42 15.40
N THR A 83 6.07 9.58 14.74
CA THR A 83 6.30 10.88 15.39
C THR A 83 5.23 11.18 16.45
N LEU A 84 3.94 10.91 16.18
CA LEU A 84 2.85 11.17 17.12
C LEU A 84 2.91 10.31 18.39
N ILE A 85 3.40 9.06 18.28
CA ILE A 85 3.52 8.15 19.43
C ILE A 85 4.83 8.35 20.20
N SER A 86 5.86 8.83 19.51
CA SER A 86 7.19 9.07 20.09
C SER A 86 7.29 10.43 20.83
N ILE A 87 6.29 11.29 20.71
CA ILE A 87 6.15 12.57 21.43
C ILE A 87 5.40 12.34 22.73
#